data_AF-A0A2K9BDT6-F1
#
_entry.id   AF-A0A2K9BDT6-F1
#
_cell.length_a   1.000
_cell.length_b   1.000
_cell.length_c   1.000
_cell.angle_alpha   90.00
_cell.angle_beta   90.00
_cell.angle_gamma   90.00
#
_symmetry.space_group_name_H-M   'P 1'
#
loop_
_entity.id
_entity.type
_entity.pdbx_description
1 polymer ?
#
loop_
_entity_poly.entity_id
_entity_poly.type
_entity_poly.pdbx_seq_one_letter_code
_entity_poly.pdbx_strand_id
1 'polypeptide(L)'
;MGEWKPAERLSDDEEARADLDRHVRGLKWTDRAIEFGSPERLKVAGWLNGTDLVYGEMRRLYPVEEQRQTMTRWVLGRVSEKITGIPIDSKSSQWNWNGLWDPNEPTSFCGWARRVSIPLAQWNAKRVLKSRTVAASVLEDEDGHNPAYDDADSRNALQQPGGGLDVFDRHPDLRVPRPVGKIREDLMRAATNGVAMDAIRLAREQGCWHPSLDGLDDGLVAALLLAPIPMTLAPMMERFDADPAMRDAIRLYWPTQTSKRRVYQPDLQRAVTRVATMRGVREWEILLDLGTMAARLAVG
;
A
#
# COMPACT_ATOMS: atom_id res chain seq x y z
N MET A 1 37.63 -9.30 -14.85
CA MET A 1 37.06 -8.05 -15.41
C MET A 1 36.43 -7.30 -14.26
N GLY A 2 36.85 -6.05 -14.02
CA GLY A 2 36.28 -5.23 -12.95
C GLY A 2 34.79 -4.98 -13.18
N GLU A 3 34.05 -4.80 -12.08
CA GLU A 3 32.63 -4.47 -12.12
C GLU A 3 32.47 -3.07 -12.73
N TRP A 4 31.88 -2.98 -13.93
CA TRP A 4 31.57 -1.68 -14.55
C TRP A 4 30.60 -0.91 -13.65
N LYS A 5 30.91 0.36 -13.38
CA LYS A 5 30.09 1.25 -12.57
C LYS A 5 29.50 2.35 -13.44
N PRO A 6 28.19 2.63 -13.33
CA PRO A 6 27.56 3.72 -14.07
C PRO A 6 28.14 5.08 -13.65
N ALA A 7 28.20 6.01 -14.60
CA ALA A 7 28.44 7.41 -14.31
C ALA A 7 27.24 8.01 -13.58
N GLU A 8 27.48 8.79 -12.51
CA GLU A 8 26.39 9.39 -11.73
C GLU A 8 25.58 10.41 -12.55
N ARG A 9 26.23 11.15 -13.47
CA ARG A 9 25.61 12.16 -14.34
C ARG A 9 25.42 11.64 -15.77
N LEU A 10 24.27 11.04 -16.03
CA LEU A 10 23.88 10.46 -17.31
C LEU A 10 22.82 11.30 -18.05
N SER A 11 22.04 12.12 -17.35
CA SER A 11 20.86 12.79 -17.92
C SER A 11 21.17 13.81 -19.01
N ASP A 12 22.33 14.47 -18.91
CA ASP A 12 22.79 15.53 -19.82
C ASP A 12 24.01 15.11 -20.64
N ASP A 13 24.60 13.95 -20.35
CA ASP A 13 25.80 13.43 -21.03
C ASP A 13 25.43 12.37 -22.07
N GLU A 14 25.61 12.70 -23.35
CA GLU A 14 25.30 11.79 -24.46
C GLU A 14 26.28 10.63 -24.58
N GLU A 15 27.56 10.86 -24.28
CA GLU A 15 28.60 9.84 -24.35
C GLU A 15 28.43 8.82 -23.23
N ALA A 16 28.10 9.27 -22.02
CA ALA A 16 27.79 8.39 -20.90
C ALA A 16 26.54 7.53 -21.16
N ARG A 17 25.49 8.10 -21.80
CA ARG A 17 24.32 7.32 -22.25
C ARG A 17 24.69 6.27 -23.29
N ALA A 18 25.50 6.66 -24.29
CA ALA A 18 25.98 5.74 -25.31
C ALA A 18 26.83 4.61 -24.71
N ASP A 19 27.61 4.89 -23.66
CA ASP A 19 28.37 3.88 -22.93
C ASP A 19 27.48 2.90 -22.16
N LEU A 20 26.47 3.38 -21.44
CA LEU A 20 25.48 2.50 -20.79
C LEU A 20 24.75 1.63 -21.81
N ASP A 21 24.30 2.21 -22.93
CA ASP A 21 23.65 1.45 -24.02
C ASP A 21 24.59 0.39 -24.60
N ARG A 22 25.89 0.69 -24.74
CA ARG A 22 26.91 -0.27 -25.19
C ARG A 22 27.08 -1.41 -24.18
N HIS A 23 27.13 -1.12 -22.88
CA HIS A 23 27.24 -2.13 -21.84
C HIS A 23 26.02 -3.05 -21.77
N VAL A 24 24.80 -2.49 -21.93
CA VAL A 24 23.55 -3.26 -22.00
C VAL A 24 23.52 -4.15 -23.24
N ARG A 25 23.89 -3.63 -24.42
CA ARG A 25 23.98 -4.44 -25.65
C ARG A 25 25.09 -5.48 -25.62
N GLY A 26 26.16 -5.23 -24.87
CA GLY A 26 27.29 -6.14 -24.70
C GLY A 26 26.98 -7.37 -23.84
N LEU A 27 25.83 -7.42 -23.16
CA LEU A 27 25.37 -8.62 -22.46
C LEU A 27 24.95 -9.71 -23.46
N LYS A 28 25.18 -10.97 -23.09
CA LYS A 28 24.77 -12.12 -23.90
C LYS A 28 23.29 -12.43 -23.66
N TRP A 29 22.41 -11.79 -24.43
CA TRP A 29 20.95 -11.99 -24.37
C TRP A 29 20.52 -13.31 -25.00
N THR A 30 20.72 -14.40 -24.27
CA THR A 30 20.13 -15.71 -24.58
C THR A 30 18.67 -15.78 -24.14
N ASP A 31 17.92 -16.81 -24.58
CA ASP A 31 16.54 -17.05 -24.14
C ASP A 31 16.39 -17.05 -22.60
N ARG A 32 17.39 -17.57 -21.88
CA ARG A 32 17.44 -17.54 -20.41
C ARG A 32 17.74 -16.16 -19.83
N ALA A 33 18.56 -15.36 -20.52
CA ALA A 33 18.91 -14.02 -20.08
C ALA A 33 17.75 -13.03 -20.29
N ILE A 34 16.85 -13.29 -21.26
CA ILE A 34 15.66 -12.46 -21.48
C ILE A 34 14.49 -12.83 -20.56
N GLU A 35 14.52 -13.97 -19.86
CA GLU A 35 13.50 -14.35 -18.88
C GLU A 35 13.35 -13.30 -17.78
N PHE A 36 12.12 -13.14 -17.28
CA PHE A 36 11.87 -12.24 -16.16
C PHE A 36 12.62 -12.70 -14.91
N GLY A 37 13.25 -11.74 -14.23
CA GLY A 37 14.06 -11.98 -13.06
C GLY A 37 15.44 -12.55 -13.33
N SER A 38 15.87 -12.63 -14.60
CA SER A 38 17.22 -13.08 -14.93
C SER A 38 18.29 -12.20 -14.26
N PRO A 39 19.47 -12.77 -13.95
CA PRO A 39 20.59 -11.99 -13.45
C PRO A 39 20.95 -10.80 -14.33
N GLU A 40 20.83 -10.94 -15.66
CA GLU A 40 21.10 -9.90 -16.64
C GLU A 40 20.09 -8.75 -16.50
N ARG A 41 18.79 -9.03 -16.38
CA ARG A 41 17.77 -8.00 -16.17
C ARG A 41 17.94 -7.29 -14.82
N LEU A 42 18.26 -8.02 -13.75
CA LEU A 42 18.55 -7.44 -12.43
C LEU A 42 19.77 -6.52 -12.49
N LYS A 43 20.81 -6.93 -13.22
CA LYS A 43 22.02 -6.13 -13.43
C LYS A 43 21.72 -4.83 -14.18
N VAL A 44 20.94 -4.89 -15.26
CA VAL A 44 20.53 -3.70 -16.03
C VAL A 44 19.68 -2.74 -15.18
N ALA A 45 18.77 -3.26 -14.35
CA ALA A 45 18.01 -2.43 -13.41
C ALA A 45 18.93 -1.77 -12.36
N GLY A 46 19.91 -2.52 -11.85
CA GLY A 46 20.94 -1.98 -10.94
C GLY A 46 21.77 -0.87 -11.58
N TRP A 47 22.17 -1.03 -12.84
CA TRP A 47 22.87 0.01 -13.59
C TRP A 47 22.05 1.28 -13.76
N LEU A 48 20.76 1.16 -14.09
CA LEU A 48 19.88 2.34 -14.19
C LEU A 48 19.74 3.05 -12.83
N ASN A 49 19.54 2.29 -11.75
CA ASN A 49 19.39 2.84 -10.40
C ASN A 49 20.64 3.57 -9.89
N GLY A 50 21.82 3.25 -10.44
CA GLY A 50 23.07 3.94 -10.15
C GLY A 50 23.31 5.22 -10.97
N THR A 51 22.33 5.69 -11.76
CA THR A 51 22.43 6.89 -12.61
C THR A 51 21.40 7.94 -12.25
N ASP A 52 21.64 9.21 -12.62
CA ASP A 52 20.64 10.28 -12.54
C ASP A 52 19.67 10.32 -13.73
N LEU A 53 19.65 9.32 -14.63
CA LEU A 53 18.90 9.39 -15.89
C LEU A 53 17.40 9.67 -15.66
N VAL A 54 16.78 8.98 -14.70
CA VAL A 54 15.37 9.19 -14.33
C VAL A 54 15.18 10.52 -13.59
N TYR A 55 16.12 10.86 -12.70
CA TYR A 55 16.09 12.12 -11.96
C TYR A 55 16.16 13.34 -12.89
N GLY A 56 16.98 13.28 -13.94
CA GLY A 56 17.07 14.33 -14.96
C GLY A 56 15.77 14.54 -15.74
N GLU A 57 14.99 13.47 -16.00
CA GLU A 57 13.63 13.63 -16.54
C GLU A 57 12.68 14.26 -15.52
N MET A 58 12.76 13.86 -14.24
CA MET A 58 11.95 14.49 -13.20
C MET A 58 12.30 15.97 -13.02
N ARG A 59 13.57 16.34 -13.25
CA ARG A 59 14.03 17.72 -13.21
C ARG A 59 13.41 18.61 -14.27
N ARG A 60 13.08 18.06 -15.44
CA ARG A 60 12.36 18.77 -16.50
C ARG A 60 10.87 18.93 -16.21
N LEU A 61 10.29 18.03 -15.42
CA LEU A 61 8.85 17.98 -15.15
C LEU A 61 8.44 18.69 -13.85
N TYR A 62 9.30 18.69 -12.83
CA TYR A 62 8.97 19.21 -11.50
C TYR A 62 9.97 20.31 -11.06
N PRO A 63 9.50 21.55 -10.84
CA PRO A 63 10.37 22.65 -10.45
C PRO A 63 10.82 22.58 -8.99
N VAL A 64 10.09 21.87 -8.13
CA VAL A 64 10.37 21.72 -6.69
C VAL A 64 11.26 20.50 -6.44
N GLU A 65 12.36 20.67 -5.72
CA GLU A 65 13.35 19.61 -5.45
C GLU A 65 12.75 18.38 -4.75
N GLU A 66 11.93 18.62 -3.74
CA GLU A 66 11.27 17.54 -3.00
C GLU A 66 10.31 16.72 -3.88
N GLN A 67 9.61 17.38 -4.81
CA GLN A 67 8.77 16.72 -5.79
C GLN A 67 9.62 15.89 -6.76
N ARG A 68 10.78 16.41 -7.20
CA ARG A 68 11.73 15.67 -8.03
C ARG A 68 12.20 14.39 -7.34
N GLN A 69 12.63 14.48 -6.09
CA GLN A 69 13.13 13.34 -5.33
C GLN A 69 12.04 12.29 -5.07
N THR A 70 10.83 12.73 -4.74
CA THR A 70 9.68 11.85 -4.50
C THR A 70 9.24 11.14 -5.78
N MET A 71 9.12 11.88 -6.89
CA MET A 71 8.78 11.29 -8.18
C MET A 71 9.90 10.39 -8.72
N THR A 72 11.17 10.75 -8.52
CA THR A 72 12.30 9.92 -8.94
C THR A 72 12.29 8.56 -8.27
N ARG A 73 12.15 8.52 -6.94
CA ARG A 73 12.06 7.26 -6.18
C ARG A 73 10.89 6.41 -6.67
N TRP A 74 9.73 7.04 -6.86
CA TRP A 74 8.54 6.33 -7.32
C TRP A 74 8.70 5.79 -8.76
N VAL A 75 9.19 6.61 -9.69
CA VAL A 75 9.39 6.20 -11.10
C VAL A 75 10.47 5.13 -11.23
N LEU A 76 11.59 5.24 -10.51
CA LEU A 76 12.65 4.24 -10.53
C LEU A 76 12.15 2.85 -10.13
N GLY A 77 11.29 2.77 -9.10
CA GLY A 77 10.64 1.51 -8.74
C GLY A 77 9.83 0.92 -9.90
N ARG A 78 9.03 1.74 -10.58
CA ARG A 78 8.20 1.30 -11.73
C ARG A 78 9.01 0.92 -12.96
N VAL A 79 10.10 1.63 -13.24
CA VAL A 79 10.97 1.32 -14.38
C VAL A 79 11.78 0.06 -14.08
N SER A 80 12.25 -0.13 -12.85
CA SER A 80 12.92 -1.36 -12.42
C SER A 80 12.03 -2.60 -12.57
N GLU A 81 10.76 -2.49 -12.20
CA GLU A 81 9.76 -3.55 -12.43
C GLU A 81 9.60 -3.88 -13.93
N LYS A 82 9.57 -2.84 -14.78
CA LYS A 82 9.45 -3.01 -16.24
C LYS A 82 10.69 -3.61 -16.90
N ILE A 83 11.87 -3.40 -16.30
CA ILE A 83 13.14 -4.00 -16.75
C ILE A 83 13.21 -5.46 -16.30
N THR A 84 12.93 -5.71 -15.02
CA THR A 84 13.12 -7.03 -14.40
C THR A 84 12.01 -8.00 -14.72
N GLY A 85 10.81 -7.52 -15.02
CA GLY A 85 9.64 -8.39 -15.13
C GLY A 85 9.13 -8.90 -13.77
N ILE A 86 9.69 -8.42 -12.65
CA ILE A 86 9.33 -8.80 -11.29
C ILE A 86 8.53 -7.67 -10.63
N PRO A 87 7.35 -7.94 -10.05
CA PRO A 87 6.64 -6.96 -9.24
C PRO A 87 7.37 -6.68 -7.92
N ILE A 88 7.67 -5.40 -7.67
CA ILE A 88 8.27 -4.89 -6.44
C ILE A 88 7.18 -4.19 -5.61
N ASP A 89 6.51 -3.20 -6.20
CA ASP A 89 5.47 -2.36 -5.63
C ASP A 89 4.14 -2.39 -6.43
N SER A 90 4.12 -2.94 -7.65
CA SER A 90 2.91 -3.06 -8.50
C SER A 90 2.35 -4.46 -8.49
N LYS A 91 1.07 -4.57 -8.82
CA LYS A 91 0.43 -5.85 -9.09
C LYS A 91 0.74 -6.22 -10.55
N SER A 92 1.45 -7.32 -10.77
CA SER A 92 1.77 -7.84 -12.13
C SER A 92 0.51 -8.13 -12.97
N SER A 93 -0.63 -8.41 -12.33
CA SER A 93 -1.93 -8.57 -13.00
C SER A 93 -2.48 -7.29 -13.64
N GLN A 94 -1.91 -6.12 -13.33
CA GLN A 94 -2.26 -4.83 -13.91
C GLN A 94 -1.20 -4.34 -14.89
N TRP A 95 -0.21 -5.17 -15.21
CA TRP A 95 0.84 -4.80 -16.13
C TRP A 95 0.33 -4.86 -17.56
N ASN A 96 0.64 -3.81 -18.30
CA ASN A 96 0.72 -3.92 -19.74
C ASN A 96 2.02 -4.65 -20.09
N TRP A 97 1.91 -5.96 -20.32
CA TRP A 97 3.05 -6.82 -20.67
C TRP A 97 3.74 -6.38 -21.97
N ASN A 98 3.01 -5.74 -22.89
CA ASN A 98 3.56 -5.14 -24.11
C ASN A 98 4.35 -3.84 -23.84
N GLY A 99 4.36 -3.35 -22.60
CA GLY A 99 5.09 -2.15 -22.18
C GLY A 99 6.26 -2.45 -21.25
N LEU A 100 6.72 -3.70 -21.20
CA LEU A 100 7.96 -4.09 -20.54
C LEU A 100 9.16 -3.81 -21.44
N TRP A 101 10.35 -3.79 -20.86
CA TRP A 101 11.57 -3.65 -21.64
C TRP A 101 11.94 -4.97 -22.31
N ASP A 102 12.13 -4.93 -23.63
CA ASP A 102 12.66 -6.04 -24.41
C ASP A 102 14.10 -5.69 -24.89
N PRO A 103 15.12 -6.44 -24.47
CA PRO A 103 16.50 -6.23 -24.92
C PRO A 103 16.71 -6.52 -26.42
N ASN A 104 15.77 -7.21 -27.09
CA ASN A 104 15.85 -7.49 -28.53
C ASN A 104 15.29 -6.37 -29.40
N GLU A 105 14.58 -5.39 -28.82
CA GLU A 105 14.08 -4.25 -29.57
C GLU A 105 15.23 -3.31 -29.99
N PRO A 106 15.14 -2.67 -31.18
CA PRO A 106 16.17 -1.77 -31.68
C PRO A 106 16.25 -0.44 -30.91
N THR A 107 15.27 -0.15 -30.04
CA THR A 107 15.28 1.07 -29.21
C THR A 107 16.43 1.02 -28.22
N SER A 108 17.19 2.11 -28.08
CA SER A 108 18.24 2.17 -27.05
C SER A 108 17.65 2.05 -25.64
N PHE A 109 18.39 1.44 -24.72
CA PHE A 109 17.93 1.25 -23.34
C PHE A 109 17.68 2.59 -22.66
N CYS A 110 18.62 3.53 -22.79
CA CYS A 110 18.47 4.88 -22.27
C CYS A 110 17.27 5.61 -22.90
N GLY A 111 17.06 5.45 -24.21
CA GLY A 111 15.92 6.03 -24.92
C GLY A 111 14.57 5.46 -24.45
N TRP A 112 14.51 4.14 -24.26
CA TRP A 112 13.34 3.45 -23.69
C TRP A 112 13.05 3.93 -22.26
N ALA A 113 14.06 3.97 -21.39
CA ALA A 113 13.91 4.34 -19.98
C ALA A 113 13.36 5.78 -19.84
N ARG A 114 13.88 6.73 -20.62
CA ARG A 114 13.39 8.11 -20.65
C ARG A 114 11.95 8.19 -21.16
N ARG A 115 11.65 7.52 -22.28
CA ARG A 115 10.31 7.50 -22.89
C ARG A 115 9.24 6.96 -21.93
N VAL A 116 9.58 5.95 -21.12
CA VAL A 116 8.66 5.35 -20.16
C VAL A 116 8.54 6.18 -18.86
N SER A 117 9.62 6.84 -18.43
CA SER A 117 9.65 7.62 -17.19
C SER A 117 8.73 8.84 -17.20
N ILE A 118 8.66 9.55 -18.33
CA ILE A 118 7.85 10.77 -18.47
C ILE A 118 6.33 10.53 -18.26
N PRO A 119 5.66 9.63 -19.00
CA PRO A 119 4.23 9.39 -18.83
C PRO A 119 3.91 8.77 -17.47
N LEU A 120 4.80 7.92 -16.94
CA LEU A 120 4.66 7.38 -15.58
C LEU A 120 4.58 8.51 -14.55
N ALA A 121 5.48 9.49 -14.65
CA ALA A 121 5.49 10.63 -13.75
C ALA A 121 4.24 11.50 -13.89
N GLN A 122 3.92 11.92 -15.13
CA GLN A 122 2.82 12.84 -15.40
C GLN A 122 1.45 12.27 -14.97
N TRP A 123 1.14 11.02 -15.32
CA TRP A 123 -0.16 10.42 -15.01
C TRP A 123 -0.34 10.13 -13.51
N ASN A 124 0.74 10.06 -12.75
CA ASN A 124 0.71 9.68 -11.34
C ASN A 124 1.06 10.82 -10.38
N ALA A 125 1.46 11.97 -10.88
CA ALA A 125 1.89 13.13 -10.10
C ALA A 125 0.90 13.48 -8.99
N LYS A 126 -0.39 13.63 -9.32
CA LYS A 126 -1.44 13.98 -8.34
C LYS A 126 -1.61 12.94 -7.23
N ARG A 127 -1.35 11.67 -7.51
CA ARG A 127 -1.45 10.58 -6.52
C ARG A 127 -0.19 10.52 -5.64
N VAL A 128 0.97 10.62 -6.26
CA VAL A 128 2.27 10.43 -5.62
C VAL A 128 2.72 11.65 -4.83
N LEU A 129 2.40 12.86 -5.30
CA LEU A 129 2.75 14.11 -4.61
C LEU A 129 1.71 14.54 -3.56
N LYS A 130 0.51 13.94 -3.56
CA LYS A 130 -0.53 14.23 -2.55
C LYS A 130 -0.33 13.43 -1.26
N SER A 131 0.49 12.38 -1.27
CA SER A 131 0.95 11.72 -0.05
C SER A 131 2.06 12.56 0.61
N ARG A 132 1.62 13.51 1.46
CA ARG A 132 2.39 14.36 2.39
C ARG A 132 3.62 15.08 1.81
N THR A 133 3.41 16.35 1.40
CA THR A 133 4.14 17.50 1.98
C THR A 133 3.41 18.82 1.68
N VAL A 134 2.91 19.49 2.72
CA VAL A 134 2.81 20.96 2.73
C VAL A 134 4.06 21.40 3.48
N ALA A 135 4.89 22.25 2.87
CA ALA A 135 6.10 22.73 3.50
C ALA A 135 5.75 23.46 4.82
N ALA A 136 6.38 23.06 5.92
CA ALA A 136 6.12 23.58 7.27
C ALA A 136 6.29 25.11 7.34
N SER A 137 7.21 25.66 6.55
CA SER A 137 7.55 27.08 6.49
C SER A 137 6.46 28.00 5.93
N VAL A 138 5.35 27.46 5.41
CA VAL A 138 4.21 28.27 4.91
C VAL A 138 3.23 28.61 6.04
N LEU A 139 3.39 27.99 7.21
CA LEU A 139 2.45 28.05 8.33
C LEU A 139 3.11 28.53 9.64
N GLU A 140 4.37 28.94 9.59
CA GLU A 140 5.10 29.55 10.72
C GLU A 140 4.76 31.03 10.82
N ASP A 141 4.51 31.52 12.03
CA ASP A 141 4.42 32.96 12.31
C ASP A 141 5.81 33.61 12.40
N GLU A 142 5.87 34.93 12.59
CA GLU A 142 7.15 35.70 12.59
C GLU A 142 8.11 35.28 13.73
N ASP A 143 7.63 34.55 14.73
CA ASP A 143 8.43 34.02 15.86
C ASP A 143 8.85 32.55 15.64
N GLY A 144 8.52 31.95 14.49
CA GLY A 144 8.86 30.57 14.16
C GLY A 144 7.97 29.52 14.86
N HIS A 145 6.85 29.95 15.43
CA HIS A 145 5.86 29.08 16.03
C HIS A 145 4.83 28.67 14.96
N ASN A 146 4.47 27.39 14.93
CA ASN A 146 3.53 26.87 13.93
C ASN A 146 2.27 26.35 14.63
N PRO A 147 1.21 27.17 14.75
CA PRO A 147 0.00 26.81 15.47
C PRO A 147 -0.69 25.55 14.91
N ALA A 148 -0.47 25.24 13.63
CA ALA A 148 -1.03 24.04 12.99
C ALA A 148 -0.28 22.73 13.34
N TYR A 149 0.91 22.81 13.95
CA TYR A 149 1.70 21.64 14.38
C TYR A 149 1.95 21.64 15.89
N ASP A 150 2.14 22.81 16.50
CA ASP A 150 2.47 22.94 17.92
C ASP A 150 1.22 22.81 18.81
N ASP A 151 0.07 23.32 18.35
CA ASP A 151 -1.22 23.16 19.05
C ASP A 151 -2.03 21.96 18.55
N ALA A 152 -1.66 21.41 17.39
CA ALA A 152 -2.36 20.28 16.82
C ALA A 152 -1.82 18.99 17.43
N ASP A 153 -2.52 18.47 18.43
CA ASP A 153 -2.46 17.09 18.91
C ASP A 153 -2.94 16.14 17.78
N SER A 154 -2.23 16.13 16.65
CA SER A 154 -2.56 15.44 15.41
C SER A 154 -2.10 13.99 15.50
N ARG A 155 -2.76 13.25 16.40
CA ARG A 155 -2.76 11.79 16.34
C ARG A 155 -3.53 11.39 15.08
N ASN A 156 -2.82 10.93 14.07
CA ASN A 156 -3.42 10.14 13.00
C ASN A 156 -4.26 9.03 13.68
N ALA A 157 -5.58 9.04 13.55
CA ALA A 157 -6.46 8.03 14.15
C ALA A 157 -6.18 6.59 13.67
N LEU A 158 -5.32 6.44 12.65
CA LEU A 158 -4.84 5.16 12.10
C LEU A 158 -3.33 4.94 12.27
N GLN A 159 -2.59 5.91 12.84
CA GLN A 159 -1.18 5.76 13.19
C GLN A 159 -1.14 5.40 14.67
N GLN A 160 -0.68 4.17 14.93
CA GLN A 160 -0.64 3.59 16.26
C GLN A 160 -0.07 4.59 17.28
N PRO A 161 -0.83 4.97 18.33
CA PRO A 161 -0.19 5.24 19.60
C PRO A 161 0.50 3.94 19.99
N GLY A 162 1.77 4.00 20.42
CA GLY A 162 2.54 2.82 20.87
C GLY A 162 1.94 2.17 22.12
N GLY A 163 0.75 1.57 22.00
CA GLY A 163 -0.04 1.00 23.09
C GLY A 163 -1.18 0.06 22.63
N GLY A 164 -1.22 -0.33 21.36
CA GLY A 164 -2.25 -1.24 20.82
C GLY A 164 -2.18 -2.68 21.35
N LEU A 165 -0.99 -3.11 21.82
CA LEU A 165 -0.74 -4.43 22.40
C LEU A 165 -1.55 -4.72 23.68
N ASP A 166 -2.19 -3.72 24.31
CA ASP A 166 -2.81 -3.86 25.65
C ASP A 166 -4.32 -3.50 25.69
N VAL A 167 -4.99 -3.20 24.56
CA VAL A 167 -6.42 -2.84 24.61
C VAL A 167 -7.31 -4.03 24.95
N PHE A 168 -7.03 -5.20 24.37
CA PHE A 168 -7.79 -6.42 24.65
C PHE A 168 -7.42 -7.07 25.98
N ASP A 169 -6.26 -6.73 26.54
CA ASP A 169 -5.83 -7.17 27.86
C ASP A 169 -6.49 -6.30 28.96
N ARG A 170 -6.61 -4.99 28.73
CA ARG A 170 -7.37 -4.08 29.61
C ARG A 170 -8.90 -4.25 29.50
N HIS A 171 -9.38 -4.68 28.34
CA HIS A 171 -10.80 -4.90 28.07
C HIS A 171 -11.04 -6.31 27.50
N PRO A 172 -11.00 -7.37 28.34
CA PRO A 172 -11.11 -8.76 27.87
C PRO A 172 -12.45 -9.09 27.20
N ASP A 173 -13.52 -8.41 27.62
CA ASP A 173 -14.87 -8.56 27.07
C ASP A 173 -15.12 -7.71 25.81
N LEU A 174 -14.09 -7.02 25.31
CA LEU A 174 -14.21 -6.21 24.11
C LEU A 174 -14.61 -7.07 22.91
N ARG A 175 -15.70 -6.65 22.24
CA ARG A 175 -16.20 -7.23 21.00
C ARG A 175 -16.26 -6.15 19.93
N VAL A 176 -15.78 -6.47 18.74
CA VAL A 176 -15.61 -5.48 17.66
C VAL A 176 -16.30 -5.96 16.38
N PRO A 177 -17.48 -5.40 16.04
CA PRO A 177 -18.21 -5.76 14.83
C PRO A 177 -17.63 -5.05 13.59
N ARG A 178 -16.49 -5.54 13.11
CA ARG A 178 -15.84 -4.95 11.95
C ARG A 178 -16.69 -5.16 10.68
N PRO A 179 -17.10 -4.09 9.98
CA PRO A 179 -17.98 -4.22 8.82
C PRO A 179 -17.25 -4.78 7.60
N VAL A 180 -18.02 -5.25 6.63
CA VAL A 180 -17.56 -5.72 5.31
C VAL A 180 -18.26 -4.94 4.19
N GLY A 181 -17.71 -5.05 2.98
CA GLY A 181 -18.38 -4.57 1.78
C GLY A 181 -18.67 -3.07 1.76
N LYS A 182 -19.85 -2.70 1.24
CA LYS A 182 -20.24 -1.30 1.05
C LYS A 182 -20.26 -0.51 2.37
N ILE A 183 -20.74 -1.13 3.46
CA ILE A 183 -20.76 -0.50 4.79
C ILE A 183 -19.33 -0.14 5.21
N ARG A 184 -18.38 -1.08 5.07
CA ARG A 184 -16.96 -0.81 5.35
C ARG A 184 -16.39 0.31 4.48
N GLU A 185 -16.70 0.31 3.18
CA GLU A 185 -16.24 1.36 2.25
C GLU A 185 -16.77 2.74 2.64
N ASP A 186 -18.03 2.84 3.04
CA ASP A 186 -18.67 4.09 3.44
C ASP A 186 -18.11 4.59 4.79
N LEU A 187 -17.87 3.70 5.77
CA LEU A 187 -17.20 4.06 7.03
C LEU A 187 -15.74 4.48 6.81
N MET A 188 -14.98 3.78 5.97
CA MET A 188 -13.61 4.17 5.61
C MET A 188 -13.58 5.56 4.96
N ARG A 189 -14.56 5.86 4.10
CA ARG A 189 -14.70 7.19 3.48
C ARG A 189 -15.02 8.27 4.53
N ALA A 190 -15.90 7.98 5.49
CA ALA A 190 -16.21 8.89 6.59
C ALA A 190 -14.97 9.16 7.46
N ALA A 191 -14.21 8.12 7.83
CA ALA A 191 -12.98 8.26 8.61
C ALA A 191 -11.85 9.00 7.88
N THR A 192 -11.83 8.99 6.54
CA THR A 192 -10.79 9.66 5.74
C THR A 192 -11.13 11.12 5.42
N ASN A 193 -12.41 11.43 5.26
CA ASN A 193 -12.89 12.76 4.86
C ASN A 193 -13.37 13.62 6.04
N GLY A 194 -13.55 13.03 7.21
CA GLY A 194 -14.07 13.68 8.42
C GLY A 194 -13.30 13.26 9.68
N VAL A 195 -13.92 13.47 10.84
CA VAL A 195 -13.37 13.10 12.15
C VAL A 195 -13.79 11.66 12.50
N ALA A 196 -13.04 10.95 13.35
CA ALA A 196 -13.37 9.58 13.80
C ALA A 196 -14.85 9.42 14.24
N MET A 197 -15.44 10.46 14.82
CA MET A 197 -16.86 10.54 15.19
C MET A 197 -17.84 10.27 14.04
N ASP A 198 -17.54 10.71 12.82
CA ASP A 198 -18.44 10.50 11.67
C ASP A 198 -18.53 9.02 11.29
N ALA A 199 -17.39 8.31 11.35
CA ALA A 199 -17.36 6.87 11.11
C ALA A 199 -18.06 6.10 12.24
N ILE A 200 -17.91 6.55 13.49
CA ILE A 200 -18.60 5.96 14.65
C ILE A 200 -20.11 6.14 14.56
N ARG A 201 -20.58 7.35 14.24
CA ARG A 201 -22.01 7.63 14.04
C ARG A 201 -22.58 6.74 12.94
N LEU A 202 -21.89 6.64 11.80
CA LEU A 202 -22.32 5.78 10.71
C LEU A 202 -22.29 4.29 11.09
N ALA A 203 -21.32 3.85 11.89
CA ALA A 203 -21.27 2.47 12.41
C ALA A 203 -22.52 2.15 13.25
N ARG A 204 -22.93 3.08 14.13
CA ARG A 204 -24.15 2.95 14.95
C ARG A 204 -25.41 2.88 14.09
N GLU A 205 -25.54 3.79 13.13
CA GLU A 205 -26.69 3.84 12.21
C GLU A 205 -26.82 2.58 11.34
N GLN A 206 -25.69 1.98 10.96
CA GLN A 206 -25.64 0.76 10.13
C GLN A 206 -25.69 -0.54 10.95
N GLY A 207 -25.95 -0.45 12.27
CA GLY A 207 -26.00 -1.62 13.15
C GLY A 207 -24.66 -2.32 13.37
N CYS A 208 -23.54 -1.67 13.02
CA CYS A 208 -22.18 -2.16 13.23
C CYS A 208 -21.63 -1.65 14.58
N TRP A 209 -22.39 -1.81 15.66
CA TRP A 209 -22.03 -1.34 16.99
C TRP A 209 -22.27 -2.41 18.05
N HIS A 210 -21.35 -2.50 19.02
CA HIS A 210 -21.50 -3.34 20.18
C HIS A 210 -21.26 -2.49 21.45
N PRO A 211 -22.06 -2.66 22.52
CA PRO A 211 -21.94 -1.84 23.73
C PRO A 211 -20.57 -1.88 24.42
N SER A 212 -19.77 -2.93 24.20
CA SER A 212 -18.40 -2.99 24.73
C SER A 212 -17.46 -1.92 24.16
N LEU A 213 -17.86 -1.24 23.08
CA LEU A 213 -17.11 -0.11 22.51
C LEU A 213 -17.45 1.21 23.23
N ASP A 214 -18.52 1.24 24.02
CA ASP A 214 -18.94 2.45 24.73
C ASP A 214 -17.89 2.83 25.80
N GLY A 215 -17.51 4.11 25.82
CA GLY A 215 -16.51 4.64 26.76
C GLY A 215 -15.06 4.49 26.30
N LEU A 216 -14.79 3.89 25.14
CA LEU A 216 -13.47 3.93 24.50
C LEU A 216 -13.26 5.25 23.74
N ASP A 217 -12.00 5.64 23.59
CA ASP A 217 -11.60 6.79 22.77
C ASP A 217 -12.03 6.62 21.30
N ASP A 218 -12.55 7.70 20.69
CA ASP A 218 -13.10 7.66 19.34
C ASP A 218 -12.06 7.25 18.29
N GLY A 219 -10.81 7.69 18.45
CA GLY A 219 -9.71 7.28 17.57
C GLY A 219 -9.42 5.79 17.69
N LEU A 220 -9.41 5.27 18.92
CA LEU A 220 -9.24 3.85 19.19
C LEU A 220 -10.40 3.01 18.62
N VAL A 221 -11.66 3.44 18.79
CA VAL A 221 -12.82 2.75 18.23
C VAL A 221 -12.76 2.72 16.70
N ALA A 222 -12.43 3.85 16.07
CA ALA A 222 -12.25 3.90 14.63
C ALA A 222 -11.15 2.95 14.15
N ALA A 223 -10.01 2.89 14.87
CA ALA A 223 -8.93 1.95 14.57
C ALA A 223 -9.39 0.48 14.71
N LEU A 224 -10.07 0.13 15.80
CA LEU A 224 -10.59 -1.23 16.02
C LEU A 224 -11.54 -1.69 14.89
N LEU A 225 -12.43 -0.80 14.44
CA LEU A 225 -13.38 -1.09 13.36
C LEU A 225 -12.70 -1.16 11.99
N LEU A 226 -11.76 -0.26 11.70
CA LEU A 226 -11.36 0.06 10.33
C LEU A 226 -9.89 -0.20 9.98
N ALA A 227 -8.97 -0.23 10.95
CA ALA A 227 -7.55 -0.40 10.68
C ALA A 227 -7.29 -1.69 9.87
N PRO A 228 -6.64 -1.61 8.69
CA PRO A 228 -6.47 -2.78 7.83
C PRO A 228 -5.55 -3.80 8.50
N ILE A 229 -5.89 -5.09 8.39
CA ILE A 229 -5.01 -6.16 8.87
C ILE A 229 -3.81 -6.30 7.91
N PRO A 230 -2.56 -6.38 8.40
CA PRO A 230 -1.41 -6.72 7.58
C PRO A 230 -1.60 -8.07 6.88
N MET A 231 -1.30 -8.15 5.57
CA MET A 231 -1.46 -9.39 4.77
C MET A 231 -0.65 -10.58 5.30
N THR A 232 0.44 -10.31 6.02
CA THR A 232 1.27 -11.33 6.67
C THR A 232 0.61 -11.92 7.91
N LEU A 233 -0.20 -11.12 8.62
CA LEU A 233 -0.91 -11.52 9.84
C LEU A 233 -2.32 -12.06 9.56
N ALA A 234 -2.98 -11.61 8.49
CA ALA A 234 -4.38 -11.97 8.23
C ALA A 234 -4.64 -13.50 8.14
N PRO A 235 -3.76 -14.34 7.55
CA PRO A 235 -3.92 -15.80 7.60
C PRO A 235 -3.85 -16.40 9.01
N MET A 236 -3.27 -15.69 9.99
CA MET A 236 -3.27 -16.12 11.39
C MET A 236 -4.67 -16.13 12.00
N MET A 237 -5.67 -15.49 11.38
CA MET A 237 -7.07 -15.62 11.81
C MET A 237 -7.53 -17.08 11.83
N GLU A 238 -7.04 -17.91 10.92
CA GLU A 238 -7.34 -19.35 10.87
C GLU A 238 -6.78 -20.12 12.08
N ARG A 239 -5.93 -19.49 12.91
CA ARG A 239 -5.34 -20.07 14.12
C ARG A 239 -6.01 -19.60 15.42
N PHE A 240 -6.87 -18.57 15.39
CA PHE A 240 -7.57 -18.11 16.60
C PHE A 240 -8.75 -18.99 16.99
N ASP A 241 -9.38 -19.67 16.04
CA ASP A 241 -10.51 -20.55 16.33
C ASP A 241 -10.14 -22.01 16.03
N ALA A 242 -10.34 -22.87 17.04
CA ALA A 242 -10.19 -24.31 16.90
C ALA A 242 -11.39 -24.95 16.21
N ASP A 243 -12.54 -24.25 16.12
CA ASP A 243 -13.76 -24.77 15.53
C ASP A 243 -13.62 -24.93 14.00
N PRO A 244 -13.65 -26.18 13.48
CA PRO A 244 -13.58 -26.44 12.05
C PRO A 244 -14.71 -25.78 11.26
N ALA A 245 -15.87 -25.54 11.88
CA ALA A 245 -17.02 -24.91 11.24
C ALA A 245 -16.73 -23.47 10.80
N MET A 246 -15.87 -22.74 11.54
CA MET A 246 -15.55 -21.34 11.26
C MET A 246 -14.54 -21.13 10.14
N ARG A 247 -13.78 -22.16 9.76
CA ARG A 247 -12.64 -22.00 8.82
C ARG A 247 -13.03 -21.36 7.51
N ASP A 248 -14.15 -21.78 6.92
CA ASP A 248 -14.62 -21.23 5.64
C ASP A 248 -15.06 -19.78 5.78
N ALA A 249 -15.77 -19.44 6.85
CA ALA A 249 -16.18 -18.08 7.15
C ALA A 249 -14.95 -17.18 7.39
N ILE A 250 -13.96 -17.65 8.16
CA ILE A 250 -12.69 -16.95 8.40
C ILE A 250 -11.95 -16.69 7.09
N ARG A 251 -11.78 -17.71 6.24
CA ARG A 251 -11.08 -17.62 4.94
C ARG A 251 -11.70 -16.63 3.99
N LEU A 252 -13.03 -16.50 4.02
CA LEU A 252 -13.77 -15.52 3.23
C LEU A 252 -13.83 -14.15 3.89
N TYR A 253 -13.72 -14.07 5.22
CA TYR A 253 -13.84 -12.84 5.97
C TYR A 253 -12.55 -12.03 6.00
N TRP A 254 -11.44 -12.61 6.45
CA TRP A 254 -10.18 -11.87 6.65
C TRP A 254 -9.74 -11.07 5.41
N PRO A 255 -9.91 -11.56 4.16
CA PRO A 255 -9.51 -10.78 2.99
C PRO A 255 -10.25 -9.44 2.86
N THR A 256 -11.50 -9.38 3.33
CA THR A 256 -12.32 -8.16 3.33
C THR A 256 -11.81 -7.09 4.30
N GLN A 257 -10.99 -7.50 5.27
CA GLN A 257 -10.38 -6.63 6.28
C GLN A 257 -8.98 -6.15 5.86
N THR A 258 -8.50 -6.56 4.69
CA THR A 258 -7.22 -6.14 4.11
C THR A 258 -7.43 -5.10 3.00
N SER A 259 -6.42 -4.29 2.72
CA SER A 259 -6.47 -3.27 1.67
C SER A 259 -6.35 -3.82 0.24
N LYS A 260 -6.17 -5.13 0.04
CA LYS A 260 -5.66 -5.68 -1.22
C LYS A 260 -6.57 -6.71 -1.91
N ARG A 261 -7.50 -7.34 -1.19
CA ARG A 261 -8.20 -8.56 -1.67
C ARG A 261 -9.73 -8.35 -1.70
N ARG A 262 -10.35 -8.58 -2.86
CA ARG A 262 -11.81 -8.52 -3.03
C ARG A 262 -12.39 -9.92 -2.82
N VAL A 263 -13.46 -10.02 -2.02
CA VAL A 263 -14.22 -11.25 -1.82
C VAL A 263 -15.63 -11.03 -2.33
N TYR A 264 -16.18 -12.06 -2.98
CA TYR A 264 -17.59 -12.06 -3.35
C TYR A 264 -18.45 -12.19 -2.08
N GLN A 265 -19.08 -11.09 -1.66
CA GLN A 265 -19.81 -11.01 -0.39
C GLN A 265 -20.91 -12.08 -0.22
N PRO A 266 -21.62 -12.52 -1.27
CA PRO A 266 -22.58 -13.62 -1.12
C PRO A 266 -21.97 -14.95 -0.69
N ASP A 267 -20.70 -15.24 -0.99
CA ASP A 267 -20.03 -16.44 -0.49
C ASP A 267 -19.77 -16.36 1.01
N LEU A 268 -19.29 -15.19 1.46
CA LEU A 268 -19.10 -14.91 2.88
C LEU A 268 -20.44 -15.00 3.63
N GLN A 269 -21.50 -14.39 3.10
CA GLN A 269 -22.83 -14.45 3.69
C GLN A 269 -23.30 -15.91 3.83
N ARG A 270 -23.19 -16.74 2.78
CA ARG A 270 -23.55 -18.16 2.85
C ARG A 270 -22.73 -18.94 3.86
N ALA A 271 -21.44 -18.63 4.02
CA ALA A 271 -20.60 -19.25 5.04
C ALA A 271 -21.05 -18.84 6.45
N VAL A 272 -21.30 -17.55 6.68
CA VAL A 272 -21.80 -17.01 7.96
C VAL A 272 -23.15 -17.64 8.32
N THR A 273 -24.13 -17.66 7.42
CA THR A 273 -25.46 -18.27 7.64
C THR A 273 -25.34 -19.74 8.05
N ARG A 274 -24.47 -20.49 7.38
CA ARG A 274 -24.25 -21.91 7.66
C ARG A 274 -23.70 -22.11 9.07
N VAL A 275 -22.68 -21.33 9.46
CA VAL A 275 -22.10 -21.44 10.80
C VAL A 275 -23.08 -21.01 11.87
N ALA A 276 -23.80 -19.91 11.65
CA ALA A 276 -24.84 -19.43 12.56
C ALA A 276 -25.91 -20.51 12.79
N THR A 277 -26.35 -21.18 11.73
CA THR A 277 -27.33 -22.29 11.81
C THR A 277 -26.76 -23.48 12.56
N MET A 278 -25.52 -23.90 12.26
CA MET A 278 -24.87 -25.03 12.95
C MET A 278 -24.67 -24.75 14.44
N ARG A 279 -24.36 -23.51 14.82
CA ARG A 279 -24.15 -23.09 16.21
C ARG A 279 -25.46 -22.71 16.93
N GLY A 280 -26.58 -22.61 16.22
CA GLY A 280 -27.87 -22.18 16.80
C GLY A 280 -27.88 -20.73 17.26
N VAL A 281 -27.08 -19.86 16.62
CA VAL A 281 -26.93 -18.43 16.98
C VAL A 281 -27.33 -17.53 15.83
N ARG A 282 -27.40 -16.22 16.07
CA ARG A 282 -27.65 -15.22 15.02
C ARG A 282 -26.40 -15.02 14.18
N GLU A 283 -26.56 -14.68 12.90
CA GLU A 283 -25.44 -14.32 12.01
C GLU A 283 -24.60 -13.17 12.55
N TRP A 284 -25.24 -12.24 13.27
CA TRP A 284 -24.56 -11.16 13.99
C TRP A 284 -23.46 -11.65 14.94
N GLU A 285 -23.71 -12.72 15.69
CA GLU A 285 -22.73 -13.28 16.64
C GLU A 285 -21.49 -13.79 15.89
N ILE A 286 -21.69 -14.44 14.73
CA ILE A 286 -20.60 -14.93 13.89
C ILE A 286 -19.79 -13.75 13.32
N LEU A 287 -20.46 -12.70 12.86
CA LEU A 287 -19.79 -11.48 12.39
C LEU A 287 -19.03 -10.77 13.51
N LEU A 288 -19.55 -10.81 14.75
CA LEU A 288 -18.91 -10.25 15.92
C LEU A 288 -17.63 -11.02 16.29
N ASP A 289 -17.67 -12.35 16.25
CA ASP A 289 -16.49 -13.20 16.47
C ASP A 289 -15.41 -12.92 15.42
N LEU A 290 -15.78 -12.94 14.13
CA LEU A 290 -14.88 -12.67 13.02
C LEU A 290 -14.26 -11.27 13.10
N GLY A 291 -15.08 -10.27 13.40
CA GLY A 291 -14.63 -8.89 13.56
C GLY A 291 -13.69 -8.72 14.75
N THR A 292 -13.96 -9.39 15.86
CA THR A 292 -13.12 -9.34 17.06
C THR A 292 -11.75 -9.99 16.82
N MET A 293 -11.71 -11.15 16.16
CA MET A 293 -10.45 -11.79 15.74
C MET A 293 -9.63 -10.86 14.82
N ALA A 294 -10.30 -10.23 13.86
CA ALA A 294 -9.68 -9.28 12.94
C ALA A 294 -9.19 -7.99 13.64
N ALA A 295 -9.91 -7.50 14.63
CA ALA A 295 -9.50 -6.35 15.43
C ALA A 295 -8.24 -6.67 16.23
N ARG A 296 -8.18 -7.83 16.89
CA ARG A 296 -7.00 -8.30 17.64
C ARG A 296 -5.73 -8.31 16.80
N LEU A 297 -5.81 -8.68 15.53
CA LEU A 297 -4.65 -8.66 14.61
C LEU A 297 -4.30 -7.28 14.05
N ALA A 298 -5.24 -6.35 14.04
CA ALA A 298 -5.01 -5.03 13.44
C ALA A 298 -4.41 -4.05 14.44
N VAL A 299 -4.73 -4.19 15.72
CA VAL A 299 -4.23 -3.31 16.78
C VAL A 299 -3.25 -3.98 17.73
N GLY A 300 -3.21 -5.31 17.77
CA GLY A 300 -2.23 -6.10 18.54
C GLY A 300 -0.93 -6.36 17.80
#